data_AF-A0A956YXV8-F1
#
_entry.id   AF-A0A956YXV8-F1
#
_cell.length_a   1.000
_cell.length_b   1.000
_cell.length_c   1.000
_cell.angle_alpha   90.00
_cell.angle_beta   90.00
_cell.angle_gamma   90.00
#
_symmetry.space_group_name_H-M   'P 1'
#
loop_
_entity.id
_entity.type
_entity.pdbx_description
1 polymer ?
#
loop_
_entity_poly.entity_id
_entity_poly.type
_entity_poly.pdbx_seq_one_letter_code
_entity_poly.pdbx_strand_id
1 'polypeptide(L)'
;MPVEIPKDSWEGTVRTVTLGATSAEGGTRSRTITVGGQKTLPFMHFEQASPNRPVVAVEIKDRRPTDWSPLLLDVWGDAANDPAAWAKQAEAVGADLLVLALTLTDADGAPTTPQAAVAATKAVLGASALPLIVFGPGQAEADNDLLLAVAEATKGERLVLGICEDKNYRTIVAAALANDHCVTARTPMDVNLAKQLNILIHDMGLPLDRILMDPTTGALGYGIE
;
A
#
# COMPACT_ATOMS: atom_id res chain seq x y z
N MET A 1 -21.33 45.69 -2.89
CA MET A 1 -20.00 45.47 -2.28
C MET A 1 -19.44 44.17 -2.86
N PRO A 2 -18.16 44.09 -3.22
CA PRO A 2 -17.58 42.82 -3.66
C PRO A 2 -17.60 41.81 -2.51
N VAL A 3 -17.93 40.56 -2.82
CA VAL A 3 -17.83 39.45 -1.87
C VAL A 3 -16.41 38.93 -1.95
N GLU A 4 -15.67 38.99 -0.84
CA GLU A 4 -14.34 38.42 -0.73
C GLU A 4 -14.45 36.99 -0.19
N ILE A 5 -13.77 36.05 -0.83
CA ILE A 5 -13.76 34.65 -0.40
C ILE A 5 -12.72 34.52 0.72
N PRO A 6 -13.11 34.13 1.95
CA PRO A 6 -12.16 33.89 3.03
C PRO A 6 -11.17 32.79 2.63
N LYS A 7 -9.89 32.99 2.96
CA LYS A 7 -8.84 31.99 2.74
C LYS A 7 -8.08 31.79 4.04
N ASP A 8 -7.93 30.55 4.44
CA ASP A 8 -7.14 30.19 5.61
C ASP A 8 -5.64 30.11 5.29
N SER A 9 -4.81 30.32 6.31
CA SER A 9 -3.37 30.16 6.24
C SER A 9 -2.94 28.85 6.89
N TRP A 10 -2.22 28.02 6.15
CA TRP A 10 -1.81 26.68 6.56
C TRP A 10 -0.29 26.62 6.77
N GLU A 11 0.15 26.38 8.00
CA GLU A 11 1.59 26.27 8.33
C GLU A 11 2.19 24.93 7.91
N GLY A 12 1.44 23.84 8.10
CA GLY A 12 1.84 22.47 7.77
C GLY A 12 1.53 22.07 6.33
N THR A 13 2.11 20.95 5.90
CA THR A 13 1.81 20.32 4.60
C THR A 13 1.87 18.80 4.77
N VAL A 14 0.94 18.08 4.15
CA VAL A 14 0.96 16.62 4.11
C VAL A 14 2.24 16.18 3.39
N ARG A 15 2.96 15.20 3.95
CA ARG A 15 4.20 14.69 3.35
C ARG A 15 3.90 14.08 1.99
N THR A 16 4.87 14.20 1.08
CA THR A 16 4.80 13.59 -0.24
C THR A 16 5.46 12.21 -0.17
N VAL A 17 4.80 11.17 -0.68
CA VAL A 17 5.33 9.80 -0.74
C VAL A 17 5.31 9.33 -2.19
N THR A 18 6.45 8.86 -2.69
CA THR A 18 6.56 8.33 -4.06
C THR A 18 6.63 6.81 -4.04
N LEU A 19 5.76 6.19 -4.82
CA LEU A 19 5.53 4.75 -4.90
C LEU A 19 6.03 4.21 -6.25
N GLY A 20 6.71 3.06 -6.19
CA GLY A 20 7.33 2.47 -7.37
C GLY A 20 8.64 3.16 -7.76
N ALA A 21 9.41 2.48 -8.59
CA ALA A 21 10.65 2.98 -9.16
C ALA A 21 10.77 2.56 -10.61
N THR A 22 11.18 3.49 -11.46
CA THR A 22 11.46 3.22 -12.88
C THR A 22 12.83 2.58 -13.07
N SER A 23 13.15 2.17 -14.29
CA SER A 23 14.49 1.66 -14.64
C SER A 23 15.61 2.66 -14.37
N ALA A 24 15.34 3.97 -14.45
CA ALA A 24 16.30 5.02 -14.11
C ALA A 24 16.57 5.12 -12.60
N GLU A 25 15.66 4.62 -11.78
CA GLU A 25 15.72 4.63 -10.30
C GLU A 25 16.09 3.25 -9.73
N GLY A 26 16.32 2.25 -10.59
CA GLY A 26 16.70 0.88 -10.21
C GLY A 26 15.54 -0.10 -10.03
N GLY A 27 14.30 0.29 -10.35
CA GLY A 27 13.13 -0.59 -10.38
C GLY A 27 12.74 -0.99 -11.80
N THR A 28 11.55 -1.57 -11.96
CA THR A 28 11.04 -2.02 -13.26
C THR A 28 9.67 -1.44 -13.62
N ARG A 29 9.15 -0.50 -12.83
CA ARG A 29 7.85 0.14 -13.10
C ARG A 29 7.95 1.04 -14.32
N SER A 30 6.84 1.21 -15.05
CA SER A 30 6.80 2.15 -16.20
C SER A 30 6.75 3.61 -15.76
N ARG A 31 6.19 3.86 -14.57
CA ARG A 31 6.02 5.17 -13.96
C ARG A 31 5.99 5.03 -12.44
N THR A 32 6.31 6.12 -11.76
CA THR A 32 6.07 6.27 -10.33
C THR A 32 4.74 6.96 -10.07
N ILE A 33 4.20 6.80 -8.86
CA ILE A 33 3.03 7.53 -8.38
C ILE A 33 3.40 8.27 -7.12
N THR A 34 3.12 9.56 -7.09
CA THR A 34 3.37 10.41 -5.93
C THR A 34 2.05 10.83 -5.31
N VAL A 35 1.89 10.59 -4.01
CA VAL A 35 0.72 10.98 -3.21
C VAL A 35 1.11 11.99 -2.14
N GLY A 36 0.13 12.67 -1.56
CA GLY A 36 0.35 13.69 -0.52
C GLY A 36 0.70 15.07 -1.09
N GLY A 37 1.31 15.93 -0.27
CA GLY A 37 1.67 17.30 -0.64
C GLY A 37 0.57 18.35 -0.44
N GLN A 38 -0.60 17.98 0.07
CA GLN A 38 -1.71 18.92 0.28
C GLN A 38 -1.37 19.95 1.37
N LYS A 39 -1.65 21.23 1.07
CA LYS A 39 -1.48 22.40 1.97
C LYS A 39 -2.79 23.17 2.19
N THR A 40 -3.91 22.48 2.10
CA THR A 40 -5.26 22.99 2.38
C THR A 40 -6.15 21.76 2.65
N LEU A 41 -7.39 22.01 3.08
CA LEU A 41 -8.40 20.97 3.24
C LEU A 41 -8.74 20.30 1.90
N PRO A 42 -9.33 19.09 1.92
CA PRO A 42 -9.63 18.32 0.71
C PRO A 42 -10.41 19.14 -0.33
N PHE A 43 -9.83 19.26 -1.54
CA PHE A 43 -10.42 19.91 -2.71
C PHE A 43 -10.69 21.43 -2.61
N MET A 44 -10.14 22.12 -1.62
CA MET A 44 -10.23 23.59 -1.47
C MET A 44 -9.22 24.34 -2.37
N HIS A 45 -9.28 24.07 -3.69
CA HIS A 45 -8.33 24.57 -4.69
C HIS A 45 -8.27 26.10 -4.82
N PHE A 46 -9.30 26.80 -4.34
CA PHE A 46 -9.33 28.26 -4.34
C PHE A 46 -8.34 28.88 -3.33
N GLU A 47 -7.92 28.11 -2.32
CA GLU A 47 -6.91 28.50 -1.34
C GLU A 47 -5.49 28.13 -1.79
N GLN A 48 -5.29 26.87 -2.16
CA GLN A 48 -3.99 26.31 -2.55
C GLN A 48 -4.17 25.26 -3.65
N ALA A 49 -3.20 25.18 -4.56
CA ALA A 49 -3.17 24.12 -5.55
C ALA A 49 -2.97 22.74 -4.88
N SER A 50 -3.67 21.71 -5.37
CA SER A 50 -3.40 20.33 -4.96
C SER A 50 -2.33 19.74 -5.88
N PRO A 51 -1.14 19.38 -5.38
CA PRO A 51 -0.05 18.91 -6.24
C PRO A 51 -0.29 17.49 -6.77
N ASN A 52 -0.97 16.64 -5.99
CA ASN A 52 -1.24 15.26 -6.35
C ASN A 52 -2.72 14.92 -6.11
N ARG A 53 -3.32 14.17 -7.02
CA ARG A 53 -4.69 13.67 -6.87
C ARG A 53 -4.74 12.42 -5.98
N PRO A 54 -5.88 12.10 -5.35
CA PRO A 54 -6.12 10.76 -4.83
C PRO A 54 -5.99 9.70 -5.92
N VAL A 55 -5.56 8.51 -5.51
CA VAL A 55 -5.34 7.35 -6.38
C VAL A 55 -6.10 6.14 -5.85
N VAL A 56 -6.46 5.23 -6.73
CA VAL A 56 -7.23 4.02 -6.38
C VAL A 56 -6.37 2.77 -6.63
N ALA A 57 -6.18 1.99 -5.57
CA ALA A 57 -5.55 0.67 -5.66
C ALA A 57 -6.62 -0.43 -5.75
N VAL A 58 -6.38 -1.44 -6.57
CA VAL A 58 -7.20 -2.65 -6.61
C VAL A 58 -6.52 -3.76 -5.80
N GLU A 59 -7.25 -4.36 -4.87
CA GLU A 59 -6.79 -5.54 -4.13
C GLU A 59 -6.90 -6.80 -4.98
N ILE A 60 -5.81 -7.56 -5.02
CA ILE A 60 -5.69 -8.89 -5.59
C ILE A 60 -5.08 -9.83 -4.54
N LYS A 61 -5.27 -11.13 -4.72
CA LYS A 61 -4.70 -12.18 -3.86
C LYS A 61 -3.68 -13.02 -4.62
N ASP A 62 -2.81 -13.69 -3.87
CA ASP A 62 -1.86 -14.70 -4.38
C ASP A 62 -2.54 -16.01 -4.80
N ARG A 63 -3.81 -16.22 -4.39
CA ARG A 63 -4.69 -17.30 -4.86
C ARG A 63 -6.14 -16.85 -4.90
N ARG A 64 -7.02 -17.61 -5.58
CA ARG A 64 -8.47 -17.32 -5.57
C ARG A 64 -9.01 -17.34 -4.13
N PRO A 65 -9.58 -16.23 -3.62
CA PRO A 65 -10.14 -16.20 -2.29
C PRO A 65 -11.46 -16.98 -2.25
N THR A 66 -11.70 -17.66 -1.14
CA THR A 66 -12.91 -18.48 -0.92
C THR A 66 -13.92 -17.81 0.01
N ASP A 67 -13.51 -16.71 0.64
CA ASP A 67 -14.24 -15.91 1.62
C ASP A 67 -14.83 -14.62 1.02
N TRP A 68 -14.54 -14.33 -0.25
CA TRP A 68 -15.07 -13.17 -0.96
C TRP A 68 -16.48 -13.44 -1.51
N SER A 69 -17.27 -12.37 -1.66
CA SER A 69 -18.59 -12.43 -2.28
C SER A 69 -18.50 -13.00 -3.71
N PRO A 70 -19.36 -13.96 -4.09
CA PRO A 70 -19.41 -14.49 -5.45
C PRO A 70 -19.60 -13.40 -6.51
N LEU A 71 -20.43 -12.39 -6.23
CA LEU A 71 -20.66 -11.26 -7.15
C LEU A 71 -19.39 -10.47 -7.44
N LEU A 72 -18.50 -10.32 -6.44
CA LEU A 72 -17.22 -9.66 -6.65
C LEU A 72 -16.27 -10.55 -7.46
N LEU A 73 -16.27 -11.86 -7.19
CA LEU A 73 -15.46 -12.82 -7.93
C LEU A 73 -15.90 -12.97 -9.40
N ASP A 74 -17.20 -12.85 -9.68
CA ASP A 74 -17.75 -12.91 -11.04
C ASP A 74 -17.23 -11.75 -11.91
N VAL A 75 -16.98 -10.58 -11.33
CA VAL A 75 -16.38 -9.43 -12.04
C VAL A 75 -14.96 -9.73 -12.52
N TRP A 76 -14.20 -10.47 -11.73
CA TRP A 76 -12.82 -10.85 -12.06
C TRP A 76 -12.72 -12.16 -12.84
N GLY A 77 -13.75 -13.00 -12.78
CA GLY A 77 -13.84 -14.26 -13.52
C GLY A 77 -12.64 -15.18 -13.26
N ASP A 78 -12.02 -15.65 -14.34
CA ASP A 78 -10.88 -16.56 -14.29
C ASP A 78 -9.56 -15.88 -13.92
N ALA A 79 -9.45 -14.56 -14.09
CA ALA A 79 -8.23 -13.84 -13.73
C ALA A 79 -7.95 -13.94 -12.22
N ALA A 80 -9.00 -14.06 -11.39
CA ALA A 80 -8.85 -14.27 -9.95
C ALA A 80 -8.15 -15.58 -9.56
N ASN A 81 -7.91 -16.49 -10.51
CA ASN A 81 -7.17 -17.74 -10.28
C ASN A 81 -5.65 -17.58 -10.38
N ASP A 82 -5.16 -16.48 -10.99
CA ASP A 82 -3.73 -16.25 -11.22
C ASP A 82 -3.37 -14.79 -10.92
N PRO A 83 -2.46 -14.52 -9.97
CA PRO A 83 -2.17 -13.15 -9.54
C PRO A 83 -1.63 -12.26 -10.67
N ALA A 84 -0.89 -12.82 -11.64
CA ALA A 84 -0.39 -12.06 -12.79
C ALA A 84 -1.52 -11.66 -13.75
N ALA A 85 -2.42 -12.60 -14.08
CA ALA A 85 -3.61 -12.31 -14.88
C ALA A 85 -4.52 -11.30 -14.18
N TRP A 86 -4.71 -11.44 -12.86
CA TRP A 86 -5.51 -10.50 -12.07
C TRP A 86 -4.91 -9.09 -12.08
N ALA A 87 -3.60 -8.97 -11.86
CA ALA A 87 -2.88 -7.70 -11.92
C ALA A 87 -3.05 -7.01 -13.29
N LYS A 88 -2.90 -7.76 -14.38
CA LYS A 88 -3.06 -7.24 -15.74
C LYS A 88 -4.50 -6.77 -16.01
N GLN A 89 -5.50 -7.51 -15.54
CA GLN A 89 -6.89 -7.10 -15.68
C GLN A 89 -7.20 -5.87 -14.82
N ALA A 90 -6.69 -5.81 -13.59
CA ALA A 90 -6.83 -4.67 -12.69
C ALA A 90 -6.23 -3.38 -13.32
N GLU A 91 -5.05 -3.48 -13.93
CA GLU A 91 -4.44 -2.38 -14.69
C GLU A 91 -5.31 -1.97 -15.89
N ALA A 92 -5.85 -2.94 -16.65
CA ALA A 92 -6.69 -2.67 -17.81
C ALA A 92 -8.02 -1.97 -17.47
N VAL A 93 -8.59 -2.21 -16.27
CA VAL A 93 -9.82 -1.53 -15.81
C VAL A 93 -9.54 -0.18 -15.15
N GLY A 94 -8.28 0.27 -15.12
CA GLY A 94 -7.91 1.62 -14.70
C GLY A 94 -7.43 1.75 -13.26
N ALA A 95 -6.92 0.68 -12.63
CA ALA A 95 -6.23 0.79 -11.36
C ALA A 95 -5.03 1.74 -11.47
N ASP A 96 -4.83 2.59 -10.45
CA ASP A 96 -3.61 3.40 -10.35
C ASP A 96 -2.46 2.58 -9.74
N LEU A 97 -2.81 1.72 -8.78
CA LEU A 97 -1.90 0.90 -7.97
C LEU A 97 -2.50 -0.51 -7.81
N LEU A 98 -1.66 -1.45 -7.39
CA LEU A 98 -2.11 -2.79 -6.99
C LEU A 98 -1.81 -3.02 -5.51
N VAL A 99 -2.70 -3.73 -4.82
CA VAL A 99 -2.45 -4.31 -3.51
C VAL A 99 -2.46 -5.82 -3.66
N LEU A 100 -1.30 -6.46 -3.54
CA LEU A 100 -1.21 -7.91 -3.40
C LEU A 100 -1.30 -8.25 -1.91
N ALA A 101 -2.44 -8.76 -1.48
CA ALA A 101 -2.60 -9.27 -0.12
C ALA A 101 -2.34 -10.79 -0.10
N LEU A 102 -1.22 -11.18 0.50
CA LEU A 102 -0.80 -12.57 0.63
C LEU A 102 -1.75 -13.32 1.57
N THR A 103 -2.02 -14.59 1.25
CA THR A 103 -2.86 -15.45 2.08
C THR A 103 -2.00 -16.25 3.05
N LEU A 104 -2.57 -16.60 4.21
CA LEU A 104 -1.86 -17.38 5.23
C LEU A 104 -1.52 -18.79 4.74
N THR A 105 -2.41 -19.37 3.93
CA THR A 105 -2.30 -20.72 3.42
C THR A 105 -2.53 -20.77 1.93
N ASP A 106 -1.90 -21.75 1.28
CA ASP A 106 -2.16 -22.11 -0.11
C ASP A 106 -3.56 -22.74 -0.31
N ALA A 107 -3.82 -23.21 -1.53
CA ALA A 107 -5.09 -23.82 -1.90
C ALA A 107 -5.33 -25.18 -1.22
N ASP A 108 -4.28 -25.88 -0.81
CA ASP A 108 -4.34 -27.17 -0.11
C ASP A 108 -4.41 -26.99 1.43
N GLY A 109 -4.31 -25.75 1.90
CA GLY A 109 -4.35 -25.39 3.32
C GLY A 109 -2.99 -25.45 4.02
N ALA A 110 -1.89 -25.64 3.29
CA ALA A 110 -0.55 -25.57 3.86
C ALA A 110 -0.12 -24.11 4.02
N PRO A 111 0.72 -23.76 5.02
CA PRO A 111 1.19 -22.40 5.21
C PRO A 111 1.90 -21.85 3.96
N THR A 112 1.57 -20.62 3.59
CA THR A 112 2.25 -19.92 2.50
C THR A 112 3.73 -19.80 2.83
N THR A 113 4.59 -20.17 1.89
CA THR A 113 6.04 -20.13 2.08
C THR A 113 6.63 -18.81 1.58
N PRO A 114 7.78 -18.37 2.10
CA PRO A 114 8.49 -17.19 1.59
C PRO A 114 8.76 -17.27 0.08
N GLN A 115 9.09 -18.46 -0.43
CA GLN A 115 9.34 -18.68 -1.86
C GLN A 115 8.06 -18.47 -2.70
N ALA A 116 6.91 -18.94 -2.20
CA ALA A 116 5.63 -18.73 -2.87
C ALA A 116 5.23 -17.25 -2.89
N ALA A 117 5.39 -16.54 -1.76
CA ALA A 117 5.13 -15.10 -1.67
C ALA A 117 6.02 -14.28 -2.63
N VAL A 118 7.31 -14.61 -2.71
CA VAL A 118 8.24 -13.99 -3.66
C VAL A 118 7.84 -14.30 -5.11
N ALA A 119 7.47 -15.54 -5.42
CA ALA A 119 7.05 -15.93 -6.76
C ALA A 119 5.79 -15.18 -7.19
N ALA A 120 4.76 -15.11 -6.33
CA ALA A 120 3.53 -14.36 -6.59
C ALA A 120 3.82 -12.87 -6.79
N THR A 121 4.65 -12.26 -5.93
CA THR A 121 5.03 -10.85 -6.04
C THR A 121 5.75 -10.58 -7.36
N LYS A 122 6.73 -11.41 -7.75
CA LYS A 122 7.46 -11.27 -9.01
C LYS A 122 6.56 -11.49 -10.23
N ALA A 123 5.60 -12.41 -10.16
CA ALA A 123 4.62 -12.62 -11.21
C ALA A 123 3.77 -11.36 -11.43
N VAL A 124 3.29 -10.73 -10.36
CA VAL A 124 2.55 -9.44 -10.43
C VAL A 124 3.42 -8.33 -11.01
N LEU A 125 4.65 -8.18 -10.51
CA LEU A 125 5.61 -7.19 -11.01
C LEU A 125 5.93 -7.39 -12.50
N GLY A 126 6.02 -8.63 -12.98
CA GLY A 126 6.27 -8.93 -14.39
C GLY A 126 5.04 -8.74 -15.28
N ALA A 127 3.84 -8.83 -14.73
CA ALA A 127 2.58 -8.74 -15.48
C ALA A 127 2.01 -7.32 -15.56
N SER A 128 2.31 -6.47 -14.58
CA SER A 128 1.82 -5.09 -14.51
C SER A 128 2.96 -4.08 -14.39
N ALA A 129 2.77 -2.90 -14.97
CA ALA A 129 3.73 -1.81 -14.90
C ALA A 129 3.44 -0.81 -13.78
N LEU A 130 2.39 -1.04 -12.99
CA LEU A 130 1.95 -0.19 -11.88
C LEU A 130 2.82 -0.39 -10.62
N PRO A 131 2.93 0.63 -9.75
CA PRO A 131 3.49 0.44 -8.42
C PRO A 131 2.64 -0.54 -7.58
N LEU A 132 3.31 -1.27 -6.69
CA LEU A 132 2.75 -2.39 -5.96
C LEU A 132 2.87 -2.20 -4.45
N ILE A 133 1.77 -2.47 -3.76
CA ILE A 133 1.66 -2.62 -2.31
C ILE A 133 1.59 -4.12 -2.03
N VAL A 134 2.36 -4.62 -1.04
CA VAL A 134 2.32 -6.02 -0.62
C VAL A 134 1.97 -6.11 0.84
N PHE A 135 0.84 -6.75 1.14
CA PHE A 135 0.40 -7.02 2.50
C PHE A 135 0.62 -8.48 2.86
N GLY A 136 1.12 -8.73 4.07
CA GLY A 136 1.14 -10.06 4.65
C GLY A 136 -0.27 -10.53 5.07
N PRO A 137 -0.40 -11.80 5.48
CA PRO A 137 -1.67 -12.40 5.90
C PRO A 137 -2.24 -11.86 7.23
N GLY A 138 -1.48 -11.07 7.98
CA GLY A 138 -1.90 -10.43 9.23
C GLY A 138 -1.53 -11.18 10.50
N GLN A 139 -0.74 -12.26 10.40
CA GLN A 139 -0.16 -12.95 11.56
C GLN A 139 1.30 -12.54 11.68
N ALA A 140 1.70 -12.01 12.83
CA ALA A 140 3.00 -11.34 12.99
C ALA A 140 4.22 -12.18 12.52
N GLU A 141 4.26 -13.47 12.87
CA GLU A 141 5.35 -14.36 12.43
C GLU A 141 5.34 -14.56 10.92
N ALA A 142 4.17 -14.87 10.33
CA ALA A 142 4.04 -15.05 8.89
C ALA A 142 4.31 -13.75 8.12
N ASP A 143 3.80 -12.61 8.59
CA ASP A 143 4.09 -11.30 7.98
C ASP A 143 5.59 -11.03 7.94
N ASN A 144 6.29 -11.29 9.05
CA ASN A 144 7.73 -11.05 9.15
C ASN A 144 8.52 -11.96 8.21
N ASP A 145 8.20 -13.25 8.14
CA ASP A 145 8.92 -14.21 7.28
C ASP A 145 8.66 -13.94 5.79
N LEU A 146 7.39 -13.70 5.42
CA LEU A 146 7.00 -13.50 4.04
C LEU A 146 7.47 -12.14 3.51
N LEU A 147 7.24 -11.06 4.25
CA LEU A 147 7.58 -9.71 3.79
C LEU A 147 9.09 -9.45 3.79
N LEU A 148 9.85 -10.08 4.68
CA LEU A 148 11.31 -10.01 4.64
C LEU A 148 11.83 -10.60 3.32
N ALA A 149 11.39 -11.81 2.97
CA ALA A 149 11.81 -12.46 1.73
C ALA A 149 11.34 -11.69 0.48
N VAL A 150 10.12 -11.15 0.50
CA VAL A 150 9.63 -10.28 -0.58
C VAL A 150 10.52 -9.06 -0.73
N ALA A 151 10.79 -8.32 0.36
CA ALA A 151 11.62 -7.11 0.33
C ALA A 151 13.03 -7.37 -0.26
N GLU A 152 13.69 -8.44 0.18
CA GLU A 152 15.01 -8.82 -0.34
C GLU A 152 14.98 -9.16 -1.83
N ALA A 153 13.95 -9.88 -2.27
CA ALA A 153 13.83 -10.35 -3.64
C ALA A 153 13.37 -9.27 -4.63
N THR A 154 12.83 -8.15 -4.14
CA THR A 154 12.30 -7.03 -4.95
C THR A 154 13.02 -5.70 -4.69
N LYS A 155 14.24 -5.75 -4.13
CA LYS A 155 15.05 -4.56 -3.86
C LYS A 155 15.09 -3.62 -5.07
N GLY A 156 14.85 -2.33 -4.82
CA GLY A 156 14.84 -1.29 -5.85
C GLY A 156 13.48 -1.03 -6.49
N GLU A 157 12.48 -1.90 -6.34
CA GLU A 157 11.12 -1.66 -6.88
C GLU A 157 10.32 -0.58 -6.14
N ARG A 158 10.79 -0.17 -4.95
CA ARG A 158 10.09 0.77 -4.06
C ARG A 158 8.63 0.40 -3.83
N LEU A 159 8.43 -0.82 -3.33
CA LEU A 159 7.13 -1.31 -2.89
C LEU A 159 6.64 -0.56 -1.65
N VAL A 160 5.34 -0.68 -1.32
CA VAL A 160 4.84 -0.40 0.02
C VAL A 160 4.61 -1.74 0.73
N LEU A 161 5.32 -1.97 1.83
CA LEU A 161 5.18 -3.19 2.63
C LEU A 161 4.24 -2.95 3.80
N GLY A 162 3.40 -3.95 4.09
CA GLY A 162 2.45 -3.83 5.17
C GLY A 162 1.97 -5.14 5.76
N ILE A 163 1.38 -5.11 6.94
CA ILE A 163 1.01 -3.89 7.67
C ILE A 163 1.85 -3.73 8.94
N CYS A 164 2.48 -2.56 9.13
CA CYS A 164 3.13 -2.25 10.39
C CYS A 164 2.08 -1.86 11.44
N GLU A 165 2.13 -2.53 12.59
CA GLU A 165 1.31 -2.23 13.77
C GLU A 165 2.21 -2.08 15.01
N ASP A 166 1.71 -1.49 16.11
CA ASP A 166 2.48 -1.20 17.34
C ASP A 166 3.36 -2.36 17.84
N LYS A 167 2.89 -3.60 17.71
CA LYS A 167 3.62 -4.80 18.14
C LYS A 167 4.35 -5.54 17.01
N ASN A 168 4.09 -5.18 15.74
CA ASN A 168 4.62 -5.86 14.57
C ASN A 168 5.07 -4.88 13.47
N TYR A 169 5.93 -3.92 13.81
CA TYR A 169 6.51 -2.99 12.83
C TYR A 169 8.01 -3.23 12.57
N ARG A 170 8.76 -3.69 13.59
CA ARG A 170 10.24 -3.63 13.57
C ARG A 170 10.86 -4.39 12.41
N THR A 171 10.47 -5.64 12.19
CA THR A 171 11.04 -6.47 11.12
C THR A 171 10.64 -5.93 9.74
N ILE A 172 9.37 -5.54 9.57
CA ILE A 172 8.86 -4.98 8.32
C ILE A 172 9.59 -3.68 7.97
N VAL A 173 9.78 -2.78 8.95
CA VAL A 173 10.50 -1.51 8.77
C VAL A 173 11.98 -1.76 8.46
N ALA A 174 12.64 -2.69 9.16
CA ALA A 174 14.02 -3.03 8.89
C ALA A 174 14.21 -3.59 7.46
N ALA A 175 13.33 -4.49 7.04
CA ALA A 175 13.31 -5.04 5.69
C ALA A 175 13.06 -3.95 4.64
N ALA A 176 12.11 -3.05 4.89
CA ALA A 176 11.79 -1.95 4.00
C ALA A 176 12.95 -0.95 3.88
N LEU A 177 13.58 -0.59 4.99
CA LEU A 177 14.73 0.32 5.03
C LEU A 177 15.92 -0.25 4.24
N ALA A 178 16.26 -1.52 4.45
CA ALA A 178 17.39 -2.18 3.80
C ALA A 178 17.24 -2.34 2.27
N ASN A 179 16.00 -2.39 1.77
CA ASN A 179 15.67 -2.70 0.37
C ASN A 179 15.04 -1.53 -0.41
N ASP A 180 15.04 -0.33 0.17
CA ASP A 180 14.47 0.89 -0.41
C ASP A 180 12.94 0.83 -0.67
N HIS A 181 12.17 0.31 0.29
CA HIS A 181 10.70 0.24 0.25
C HIS A 181 10.02 1.20 1.24
N CYS A 182 8.78 1.58 0.94
CA CYS A 182 7.89 2.28 1.85
C CYS A 182 7.18 1.29 2.79
N VAL A 183 6.52 1.80 3.83
CA VAL A 183 5.65 1.00 4.70
C VAL A 183 4.28 1.65 4.88
N THR A 184 3.27 0.83 5.19
CA THR A 184 1.99 1.30 5.74
C THR A 184 1.94 1.08 7.25
N ALA A 185 1.48 2.09 7.98
CA ALA A 185 1.37 2.12 9.43
C ALA A 185 -0.11 2.13 9.83
N ARG A 186 -0.60 1.00 10.33
CA ARG A 186 -2.01 0.83 10.71
C ARG A 186 -2.23 1.01 12.20
N THR A 187 -3.29 1.74 12.53
CA THR A 187 -3.74 1.95 13.91
C THR A 187 -5.26 1.90 14.03
N PRO A 188 -5.80 1.48 15.18
CA PRO A 188 -7.24 1.29 15.36
C PRO A 188 -7.95 2.61 15.64
N MET A 189 -8.17 3.44 14.60
CA MET A 189 -8.95 4.68 14.63
C MET A 189 -8.59 5.63 15.79
N ASP A 190 -7.32 5.68 16.22
CA ASP A 190 -6.84 6.52 17.31
C ASP A 190 -5.67 7.39 16.84
N VAL A 191 -5.85 8.71 16.90
CA VAL A 191 -4.86 9.68 16.42
C VAL A 191 -3.57 9.69 17.24
N ASN A 192 -3.64 9.38 18.54
CA ASN A 192 -2.45 9.31 19.39
C ASN A 192 -1.64 8.08 19.07
N LEU A 193 -2.30 6.93 18.89
CA LEU A 193 -1.65 5.70 18.45
C LEU A 193 -1.05 5.89 17.05
N ALA A 194 -1.78 6.52 16.13
CA ALA A 194 -1.29 6.81 14.79
C ALA A 194 -0.01 7.65 14.85
N LYS A 195 0.00 8.73 15.63
CA LYS A 195 1.19 9.56 15.84
C LYS A 195 2.34 8.77 16.48
N GLN A 196 2.06 7.98 17.51
CA GLN A 196 3.07 7.18 18.21
C GLN A 196 3.71 6.13 17.30
N LEU A 197 2.92 5.41 16.51
CA LEU A 197 3.44 4.41 15.58
C LEU A 197 4.35 5.05 14.53
N ASN A 198 3.97 6.20 13.97
CA ASN A 198 4.82 6.94 13.03
C ASN A 198 6.15 7.39 13.66
N ILE A 199 6.13 7.84 14.92
CA ILE A 199 7.36 8.17 15.67
C ILE A 199 8.23 6.92 15.81
N LEU A 200 7.66 5.80 16.26
CA LEU A 200 8.40 4.55 16.44
C LEU A 200 9.04 4.03 15.14
N ILE A 201 8.31 4.11 14.02
CA ILE A 201 8.83 3.74 12.70
C ILE A 201 9.96 4.70 12.29
N HIS A 202 9.79 6.00 12.52
CA HIS A 202 10.80 7.00 12.19
C HIS A 202 12.08 6.87 13.03
N ASP A 203 11.95 6.55 14.32
CA ASP A 203 13.07 6.35 15.24
C ASP A 203 13.95 5.15 14.84
N MET A 204 13.42 4.21 14.05
CA MET A 204 14.21 3.15 13.41
C MET A 204 15.02 3.62 12.20
N GLY A 205 14.92 4.90 11.84
CA GLY A 205 15.63 5.52 10.73
C GLY A 205 14.87 5.55 9.41
N LEU A 206 13.61 5.07 9.35
CA LEU A 206 12.81 5.19 8.14
C LEU A 206 12.35 6.65 7.95
N PRO A 207 12.64 7.27 6.79
CA PRO A 207 12.18 8.62 6.50
C PRO A 207 10.65 8.77 6.55
N LEU A 208 10.15 9.90 7.04
CA LEU A 208 8.71 10.17 7.13
C LEU A 208 8.01 10.23 5.76
N ASP A 209 8.75 10.50 4.68
CA ASP A 209 8.27 10.47 3.30
C ASP A 209 8.22 9.05 2.70
N ARG A 210 8.40 8.02 3.53
CA ARG A 210 8.25 6.60 3.19
C ARG A 210 7.22 5.87 4.05
N ILE A 211 6.39 6.61 4.80
CA ILE A 211 5.35 6.06 5.66
C ILE A 211 3.98 6.51 5.16
N LEU A 212 3.10 5.56 4.88
CA LEU A 212 1.68 5.80 4.64
C LEU A 212 0.88 5.47 5.89
N MET A 213 -0.10 6.29 6.25
CA MET A 213 -0.95 6.06 7.43
C MET A 213 -2.24 5.33 7.04
N ASP A 214 -2.57 4.28 7.78
CA ASP A 214 -3.82 3.54 7.70
C ASP A 214 -4.60 3.69 9.03
N PRO A 215 -5.64 4.53 9.08
CA PRO A 215 -6.41 4.73 10.30
C PRO A 215 -7.42 3.60 10.60
N THR A 216 -7.46 2.53 9.78
CA THR A 216 -8.44 1.44 9.88
C THR A 216 -9.89 1.94 9.76
N THR A 217 -10.21 2.56 8.64
CA THR A 217 -11.54 3.16 8.40
C THR A 217 -12.67 2.12 8.45
N GLY A 218 -13.76 2.44 9.16
CA GLY A 218 -14.99 1.64 9.12
C GLY A 218 -15.74 1.77 7.79
N ALA A 219 -16.41 0.70 7.38
CA ALA A 219 -17.25 0.73 6.18
C ALA A 219 -18.51 1.59 6.39
N LEU A 220 -19.16 2.01 5.30
CA LEU A 220 -20.41 2.77 5.35
C LEU A 220 -21.46 2.04 6.20
N GLY A 221 -21.96 2.72 7.25
CA GLY A 221 -22.94 2.16 8.18
C GLY A 221 -22.35 1.35 9.34
N TYR A 222 -21.01 1.24 9.41
CA TYR A 222 -20.28 0.46 10.40
C TYR A 222 -19.09 1.25 10.98
N GLY A 223 -19.34 2.46 11.51
CA GLY A 223 -18.32 3.31 12.15
C GLY A 223 -17.42 4.05 11.16
N ILE A 224 -18.02 4.71 10.17
CA ILE A 224 -17.29 5.51 9.17
C ILE A 224 -17.03 6.94 9.64
N GLU A 225 -17.85 7.42 10.59
CA GLU A 225 -17.75 8.73 11.26
C GLU A 225 -16.52 8.84 12.16
#